data_AF-A0A8X6K4W3-F1
#
_entry.id   AF-A0A8X6K4W3-F1
#
_cell.length_a   1.000
_cell.length_b   1.000
_cell.length_c   1.000
_cell.angle_alpha   90.00
_cell.angle_beta   90.00
_cell.angle_gamma   90.00
#
_symmetry.space_group_name_H-M   'P 1'
#
loop_
_entity.id
_entity.type
_entity.pdbx_description
1 polymer ?
#
loop_
_entity_poly.entity_id
_entity_poly.type
_entity_poly.pdbx_seq_one_letter_code
_entity_poly.pdbx_strand_id
1 'polypeptide(L)'
;MFTHDMVESTQEVITIKEIDPEALELLINFAYSGKVVINTSNVQSLLVGASFLQVDKVRDACCDFMKKRLHTKNVLGVQSLANALGCTTLVEATNRFIRAYFIELARTEEYLNLSFEDIKDFVSKVLCDFN
;
A
#
# COMPACT_ATOMS: atom_id res chain seq x y z
N MET A 1 -6.01 11.53 19.45
CA MET A 1 -5.25 10.67 20.37
C MET A 1 -4.86 11.41 21.64
N PHE A 2 -4.07 12.49 21.57
CA PHE A 2 -3.55 13.16 22.78
C PHE A 2 -4.28 14.47 23.18
N THR A 3 -5.13 15.01 22.31
CA THR A 3 -5.69 16.36 22.46
C THR A 3 -7.20 16.41 22.70
N HIS A 4 -7.86 15.26 22.82
CA HIS A 4 -9.31 15.11 22.99
C HIS A 4 -9.59 14.14 24.13
N ASP A 5 -10.77 14.25 24.77
CA ASP A 5 -11.30 13.40 25.86
C ASP A 5 -11.47 11.92 25.45
N MET A 6 -10.38 11.30 25.06
CA MET A 6 -10.22 9.90 24.73
C MET A 6 -9.43 9.27 25.87
N VAL A 7 -9.64 7.98 26.15
CA VAL A 7 -8.95 7.31 27.27
C VAL A 7 -7.42 7.45 27.14
N GLU A 8 -6.94 7.42 25.91
CA GLU A 8 -5.54 7.59 25.52
C GLU A 8 -4.94 8.95 25.95
N SER A 9 -5.73 10.00 26.12
CA SER A 9 -5.20 11.32 26.52
C SER A 9 -4.76 11.37 27.99
N THR A 10 -5.25 10.43 28.81
CA THR A 10 -4.92 10.31 30.24
C THR A 10 -3.96 9.17 30.56
N GLN A 11 -3.58 8.37 29.55
CA GLN A 11 -2.70 7.22 29.72
C GLN A 11 -1.24 7.59 29.47
N GLU A 12 -0.34 7.17 30.37
CA GLU A 12 1.12 7.33 30.18
C GLU A 12 1.68 6.37 29.13
N VAL A 13 1.02 5.23 28.90
CA VAL A 13 1.44 4.19 27.96
C VAL A 13 0.29 3.83 27.05
N ILE A 14 0.52 3.86 25.74
CA ILE A 14 -0.48 3.50 24.73
C ILE A 14 0.02 2.33 23.90
N THR A 15 -0.85 1.32 23.72
CA THR A 15 -0.55 0.14 22.92
C THR A 15 -1.17 0.27 21.53
N ILE A 16 -0.33 0.28 20.49
CA ILE A 16 -0.76 0.29 19.09
C ILE A 16 -0.64 -1.14 18.54
N LYS A 17 -1.74 -1.73 18.08
CA LYS A 17 -1.79 -3.14 17.64
C LYS A 17 -1.71 -3.34 16.13
N GLU A 18 -2.04 -2.32 15.35
CA GLU A 18 -2.23 -2.43 13.90
C GLU A 18 -0.96 -2.13 13.09
N ILE A 19 0.16 -1.85 13.76
CA ILE A 19 1.41 -1.45 13.11
C ILE A 19 2.52 -2.41 13.50
N ASP A 20 3.30 -2.81 12.50
CA ASP A 20 4.54 -3.54 12.69
C ASP A 20 5.54 -2.72 13.56
N PRO A 21 6.18 -3.33 14.58
CA PRO A 21 7.06 -2.61 15.49
C PRO A 21 8.21 -1.88 14.79
N GLU A 22 8.82 -2.50 13.76
CA GLU A 22 9.93 -1.89 13.03
C GLU A 22 9.45 -0.69 12.20
N ALA A 23 8.27 -0.81 11.59
CA ALA A 23 7.64 0.30 10.89
C ALA A 23 7.32 1.47 11.83
N LEU A 24 6.81 1.18 13.03
CA LEU A 24 6.52 2.21 14.03
C LEU A 24 7.79 2.93 14.48
N GLU A 25 8.87 2.18 14.75
CA GLU A 25 10.17 2.77 15.12
C GLU A 25 10.71 3.71 14.02
N LEU A 26 10.63 3.29 12.75
CA LEU A 26 11.03 4.12 11.62
C LEU A 26 10.19 5.41 11.50
N LEU A 27 8.88 5.34 11.77
CA LEU A 27 8.00 6.51 11.73
C LEU A 27 8.27 7.48 12.89
N ILE A 28 8.59 6.97 14.08
CA ILE A 28 9.02 7.79 15.21
C ILE A 28 10.36 8.46 14.88
N ASN A 29 11.33 7.70 14.39
CA ASN A 29 12.63 8.24 13.98
C ASN A 29 12.48 9.31 12.88
N PHE A 30 11.54 9.13 11.95
CA PHE A 30 11.19 10.14 10.96
C PHE A 30 10.62 11.41 11.60
N ALA A 31 9.75 11.30 12.60
CA ALA A 31 9.16 12.45 13.28
C ALA A 31 10.24 13.35 13.95
N TYR A 32 11.31 12.76 14.47
CA TYR A 32 12.41 13.50 15.10
C TYR A 32 13.53 13.93 14.14
N SER A 33 13.83 13.13 13.10
CA SER A 33 14.97 13.39 12.20
C SER A 33 14.59 13.98 10.84
N GLY A 34 13.31 13.88 10.46
CA GLY A 34 12.82 14.20 9.11
C GLY A 34 13.31 13.24 8.02
N LYS A 35 13.97 12.13 8.36
CA LYS A 35 14.57 11.18 7.42
C LYS A 35 14.02 9.77 7.65
N VAL A 36 13.76 9.05 6.56
CA VAL A 36 13.33 7.65 6.57
C VAL A 36 13.98 6.91 5.40
N VAL A 37 14.41 5.67 5.64
CA VAL A 37 15.00 4.81 4.61
C VAL A 37 13.95 3.80 4.16
N ILE A 38 13.56 3.87 2.88
CA ILE A 38 12.56 2.98 2.27
C ILE A 38 13.29 1.94 1.43
N ASN A 39 12.95 0.67 1.63
CA ASN A 39 13.50 -0.47 0.91
C ASN A 39 12.38 -1.49 0.59
N THR A 40 12.71 -2.54 -0.17
CA THR A 40 11.71 -3.53 -0.61
C THR A 40 11.14 -4.39 0.50
N SER A 41 11.83 -4.54 1.64
CA SER A 41 11.34 -5.33 2.77
C SER A 41 10.45 -4.52 3.71
N ASN A 42 10.69 -3.20 3.85
CA ASN A 42 9.93 -2.37 4.79
C ASN A 42 8.82 -1.53 4.14
N VAL A 43 8.81 -1.35 2.81
CA VAL A 43 7.88 -0.41 2.16
C VAL A 43 6.41 -0.72 2.42
N GLN A 44 6.04 -2.00 2.49
CA GLN A 44 4.65 -2.41 2.74
C GLN A 44 4.21 -2.08 4.18
N SER A 45 4.98 -2.53 5.17
CA SER A 45 4.67 -2.26 6.59
C SER A 45 4.75 -0.77 6.91
N LEU A 46 5.72 -0.07 6.31
CA LEU A 46 5.88 1.37 6.46
C LEU A 46 4.72 2.14 5.82
N LEU A 47 4.22 1.71 4.66
CA LEU A 47 3.06 2.32 4.01
C LEU A 47 1.80 2.16 4.87
N VAL A 48 1.56 0.95 5.41
CA VAL A 48 0.43 0.69 6.31
C VAL A 48 0.53 1.56 7.57
N GLY A 49 1.68 1.57 8.24
CA GLY A 49 1.91 2.37 9.44
C GLY A 49 1.79 3.88 9.18
N ALA A 50 2.34 4.37 8.07
CA ALA A 50 2.24 5.78 7.67
C ALA A 50 0.79 6.16 7.37
N SER A 51 0.02 5.28 6.74
CA SER A 51 -1.40 5.50 6.49
C SER A 51 -2.21 5.53 7.79
N PHE A 52 -1.93 4.62 8.73
CA PHE A 52 -2.61 4.57 10.02
C PHE A 52 -2.33 5.81 10.88
N LEU A 53 -1.06 6.22 10.96
CA LEU A 53 -0.63 7.41 11.72
C LEU A 53 -0.83 8.73 10.95
N GLN A 54 -1.36 8.67 9.72
CA GLN A 54 -1.61 9.84 8.86
C GLN A 54 -0.35 10.67 8.58
N VAL A 55 0.79 10.00 8.34
CA VAL A 55 2.05 10.63 7.95
C VAL A 55 2.15 10.69 6.42
N ASP A 56 1.43 11.64 5.82
CA ASP A 56 1.26 11.75 4.36
C ASP A 56 2.60 11.76 3.60
N LYS A 57 3.62 12.48 4.10
CA LYS A 57 4.94 12.56 3.46
C LYS A 57 5.60 11.19 3.28
N VAL A 58 5.50 10.32 4.29
CA VAL A 58 6.07 8.97 4.24
C VAL A 58 5.20 8.07 3.38
N ARG A 59 3.87 8.17 3.51
CA ARG A 59 2.91 7.45 2.66
C ARG A 59 3.19 7.70 1.17
N ASP A 60 3.31 8.97 0.78
CA ASP A 60 3.50 9.36 -0.62
C ASP A 60 4.87 8.89 -1.14
N ALA A 61 5.92 9.00 -0.31
CA ALA A 61 7.25 8.47 -0.65
C ALA A 61 7.25 6.94 -0.83
N CYS A 62 6.52 6.20 0.02
CA CYS A 62 6.32 4.76 -0.14
C CYS A 62 5.57 4.44 -1.44
N CYS A 63 4.46 5.15 -1.73
CA CYS A 63 3.72 5.00 -2.98
C CYS A 63 4.62 5.20 -4.20
N ASP A 64 5.43 6.25 -4.22
CA ASP A 64 6.33 6.53 -5.34
C ASP A 64 7.46 5.51 -5.47
N PHE A 65 7.95 4.97 -4.35
CA PHE A 65 8.91 3.87 -4.36
C PHE A 65 8.30 2.61 -4.98
N MET A 66 7.06 2.27 -4.63
CA MET A 66 6.35 1.11 -5.17
C MET A 66 6.03 1.27 -6.66
N LYS A 67 5.56 2.45 -7.09
CA LYS A 67 5.30 2.76 -8.52
C LYS A 67 6.50 2.49 -9.41
N LYS A 68 7.71 2.86 -8.95
CA LYS A 68 8.97 2.67 -9.69
C LYS A 68 9.43 1.21 -9.76
N ARG A 69 8.86 0.32 -8.95
CA ARG A 69 9.27 -1.09 -8.81
C ARG A 69 8.11 -2.07 -9.06
N LEU A 70 7.11 -1.63 -9.82
CA LEU A 70 6.04 -2.52 -10.27
C LEU A 70 6.58 -3.61 -11.19
N HIS A 71 6.13 -4.83 -10.97
CA HIS A 71 6.47 -6.03 -11.72
C HIS A 71 5.23 -6.90 -11.88
N THR A 72 5.19 -7.71 -12.93
CA THR A 72 4.12 -8.70 -13.18
C THR A 72 3.90 -9.71 -12.05
N LYS A 73 4.85 -9.86 -11.11
CA LYS A 73 4.74 -10.77 -9.96
C LYS A 73 4.34 -10.09 -8.66
N ASN A 74 4.26 -8.76 -8.64
CA ASN A 74 3.95 -8.02 -7.41
C ASN A 74 2.74 -7.09 -7.59
N VAL A 75 2.37 -6.77 -8.83
CA VAL A 75 1.37 -5.75 -9.13
C VAL A 75 0.00 -6.04 -8.52
N LEU A 76 -0.39 -7.32 -8.41
CA LEU A 76 -1.66 -7.73 -7.79
C LEU A 76 -1.67 -7.42 -6.28
N GLY A 77 -0.59 -7.79 -5.58
CA GLY A 77 -0.43 -7.48 -4.15
C GLY A 77 -0.35 -5.97 -3.90
N VAL A 78 0.37 -5.23 -4.74
CA VAL A 78 0.46 -3.76 -4.63
C VAL A 78 -0.90 -3.11 -4.91
N GLN A 79 -1.68 -3.61 -5.87
CA GLN A 79 -3.02 -3.11 -6.17
C GLN A 79 -3.97 -3.35 -4.99
N SER A 80 -3.99 -4.55 -4.43
CA SER A 80 -4.81 -4.89 -3.26
C SER A 80 -4.47 -3.99 -2.07
N LEU A 81 -3.17 -3.81 -1.79
CA LEU A 81 -2.70 -2.91 -0.74
C LEU A 81 -3.12 -1.45 -1.00
N ALA A 82 -2.97 -0.98 -2.24
CA ALA A 82 -3.35 0.38 -2.61
C ALA A 82 -4.85 0.63 -2.46
N ASN A 83 -5.69 -0.35 -2.79
CA ASN A 83 -7.14 -0.30 -2.57
C ASN A 83 -7.48 -0.27 -1.09
N ALA A 84 -6.86 -1.13 -0.28
CA ALA A 84 -7.09 -1.19 1.17
C ALA A 84 -6.73 0.12 1.88
N LEU A 85 -5.69 0.80 1.40
CA LEU A 85 -5.21 2.07 1.97
C LEU A 85 -5.80 3.32 1.29
N GLY A 86 -6.71 3.15 0.32
CA GLY A 86 -7.32 4.27 -0.41
C GLY A 86 -6.34 5.12 -1.23
N CYS A 87 -5.17 4.56 -1.60
CA CYS A 87 -4.12 5.27 -2.32
C CYS A 87 -4.40 5.33 -3.84
N THR A 88 -5.27 6.24 -4.25
CA THR A 88 -5.75 6.37 -5.66
C THR A 88 -4.62 6.46 -6.69
N THR A 89 -3.58 7.24 -6.44
CA THR A 89 -2.46 7.38 -7.39
C THR A 89 -1.69 6.08 -7.60
N LEU A 90 -1.61 5.22 -6.59
CA LEU A 90 -0.98 3.92 -6.68
C LEU A 90 -1.91 2.92 -7.37
N VAL A 91 -3.22 2.99 -7.12
CA VAL A 91 -4.25 2.20 -7.83
C VAL A 91 -4.25 2.50 -9.33
N GLU A 92 -4.19 3.76 -9.73
CA GLU A 92 -4.12 4.14 -11.14
C GLU A 92 -2.85 3.63 -11.82
N ALA A 93 -1.71 3.70 -11.12
CA ALA A 93 -0.44 3.20 -11.63
C ALA A 93 -0.45 1.67 -11.80
N THR A 94 -0.99 0.93 -10.82
CA THR A 94 -1.11 -0.53 -10.92
C THR A 94 -2.11 -0.94 -12.00
N ASN A 95 -3.26 -0.26 -12.12
CA ASN A 95 -4.22 -0.49 -13.20
C ASN A 95 -3.61 -0.28 -14.58
N ARG A 96 -2.84 0.81 -14.76
CA ARG A 96 -2.14 1.08 -16.03
C ARG A 96 -1.12 -0.01 -16.35
N PHE A 97 -0.37 -0.48 -15.34
CA PHE A 97 0.60 -1.56 -15.51
C PHE A 97 -0.08 -2.89 -15.87
N ILE A 98 -1.17 -3.22 -15.18
CA ILE A 98 -1.98 -4.42 -15.44
C ILE A 98 -2.47 -4.43 -16.88
N ARG A 99 -2.96 -3.31 -17.39
CA ARG A 99 -3.42 -3.19 -18.79
C ARG A 99 -2.30 -3.40 -19.78
N ALA A 100 -1.14 -2.77 -19.56
CA ALA A 100 0.00 -2.87 -20.46
C ALA A 100 0.57 -4.30 -20.55
N TYR A 101 0.58 -5.02 -19.42
CA TYR A 101 1.19 -6.34 -19.29
C TYR A 101 0.16 -7.47 -19.10
N PHE A 102 -1.10 -7.26 -19.50
CA PHE A 102 -2.21 -8.19 -19.26
C PHE A 102 -1.91 -9.61 -19.77
N ILE A 103 -1.33 -9.74 -20.97
CA ILE A 103 -1.02 -11.04 -21.58
C ILE A 103 0.07 -11.77 -20.79
N GLU A 104 1.05 -11.05 -20.26
CA GLU A 104 2.10 -11.63 -19.43
C GLU A 104 1.58 -12.02 -18.05
N LEU A 105 0.70 -11.20 -17.46
CA LEU A 105 0.00 -11.48 -16.21
C LEU A 105 -0.92 -12.68 -16.33
N ALA A 106 -1.65 -12.84 -17.44
CA ALA A 106 -2.50 -14.00 -17.67
C ALA A 106 -1.73 -15.34 -17.70
N ARG A 107 -0.40 -15.29 -17.84
CA ARG A 107 0.49 -16.45 -17.86
C ARG A 107 1.19 -16.70 -16.52
N THR A 108 1.05 -15.82 -15.52
CA THR A 108 1.67 -16.04 -14.21
C THR A 108 0.80 -16.95 -13.34
N GLU A 109 1.46 -17.74 -12.48
CA GLU A 109 0.77 -18.63 -11.53
C GLU A 109 -0.11 -17.87 -10.54
N GLU A 110 0.27 -16.64 -10.15
CA GLU A 110 -0.56 -15.79 -9.30
C GLU A 110 -1.92 -15.50 -9.93
N TYR A 111 -1.97 -15.23 -11.23
CA TYR A 111 -3.22 -15.00 -11.94
C TYR A 111 -4.05 -16.27 -12.07
N LEU A 112 -3.40 -17.41 -12.33
CA LEU A 112 -4.09 -18.72 -12.43
C LEU A 112 -4.71 -19.17 -11.11
N ASN A 113 -4.19 -18.66 -9.99
CA ASN A 113 -4.71 -18.93 -8.64
C ASN A 113 -5.77 -17.92 -8.18
N LEU A 114 -6.11 -16.90 -8.97
CA LEU A 114 -7.16 -15.96 -8.63
C LEU A 114 -8.54 -16.62 -8.68
N SER A 115 -9.45 -16.13 -7.83
CA SER A 115 -10.84 -16.57 -7.85
C SER A 115 -11.55 -16.11 -9.13
N PHE A 116 -12.65 -16.76 -9.49
CA PHE A 116 -13.46 -16.34 -10.64
C PHE A 116 -13.97 -14.89 -10.50
N GLU A 117 -14.27 -14.44 -9.28
CA GLU A 117 -14.71 -13.06 -9.02
C GLU A 117 -13.59 -12.05 -9.27
N ASP A 118 -12.38 -12.35 -8.80
CA ASP A 118 -11.22 -11.50 -9.02
C ASP A 118 -10.86 -11.42 -10.51
N ILE A 119 -10.92 -12.55 -11.23
CA ILE A 119 -10.70 -12.59 -12.68
C ILE A 119 -11.76 -11.76 -13.41
N LYS A 120 -13.03 -11.87 -12.99
CA LYS A 120 -14.12 -11.09 -13.59
C LYS A 120 -13.92 -9.59 -13.39
N ASP A 121 -13.53 -9.16 -12.19
CA ASP A 121 -13.20 -7.78 -11.88
C ASP A 121 -11.94 -7.31 -12.65
N PHE A 122 -10.96 -8.19 -12.80
CA PHE A 122 -9.74 -7.91 -13.55
C PHE A 122 -10.03 -7.70 -15.05
N VAL A 123 -10.85 -8.56 -15.64
CA VAL A 123 -11.27 -8.47 -17.04
C VAL A 123 -12.21 -7.29 -17.28
N SER A 124 -13.12 -6.98 -16.34
CA SER A 124 -14.01 -5.81 -16.47
C SER A 124 -13.22 -4.50 -16.47
N LYS A 125 -12.20 -4.37 -15.60
CA LYS A 125 -11.31 -3.19 -15.54
C LYS A 125 -10.43 -2.99 -16.78
N VAL A 126 -10.17 -4.07 -17.53
CA VAL A 126 -9.47 -4.02 -18.82
C VAL A 126 -10.41 -3.68 -19.97
N LEU A 127 -11.65 -4.17 -19.93
CA LEU A 127 -12.64 -4.00 -21.01
C LEU A 127 -13.45 -2.69 -20.91
N CYS A 128 -13.66 -2.11 -19.72
CA CYS A 128 -14.51 -0.93 -19.53
C CYS A 128 -14.02 0.38 -20.20
N ASP A 129 -12.81 0.43 -20.77
CA ASP A 129 -12.28 1.62 -21.46
C ASP A 129 -12.27 1.48 -23.01
N PHE A 130 -12.92 0.46 -23.58
CA PHE A 130 -13.14 0.35 -25.04
C PHE A 130 -14.43 1.03 -25.52
N ASN A 131 -15.09 1.84 -24.69
CA ASN A 131 -16.34 2.52 -25.02
C ASN A 131 -16.26 4.02 -24.73
#